data_AF-A0A423S2R8-F1
#
_entry.id   AF-A0A423S2R8-F1
#
_cell.length_a   1.000
_cell.length_b   1.000
_cell.length_c   1.000
_cell.angle_alpha   90.00
_cell.angle_beta   90.00
_cell.angle_gamma   90.00
#
_symmetry.space_group_name_H-M   'P 1'
#
loop_
_entity.id
_entity.type
_entity.pdbx_description
1 polymer ?
#
loop_
_entity_poly.entity_id
_entity_poly.type
_entity_poly.pdbx_seq_one_letter_code
_entity_poly.pdbx_strand_id
1 'polypeptide(L)'
;MMTMMSNTNYYKALLRWVGRVPDHGKALGLLTASVEACMLLAHRSVSDLESMLDVMNKHLSESDGEIDFVAYRLPRPELNWQLHGEGVWRLAVIAVSDPILMRLRVEKWELVAAVALLWSRQAVDVLKKEPIGLGIYPRVAGQKAQRLASRAKEFLSYAQRERDALDITVGRNNRNAQRDKASKKGDAWRQEACRRYRAFEGRRSYAEWGRQLEYTEFTDNSGTRRIFPSTDTIKAFLSKAKKEGLI
;
A
#
# COMPACT_ATOMS: atom_id res chain seq x y z
N MET A 1 -21.69 14.38 -7.24
CA MET A 1 -21.23 15.29 -6.16
C MET A 1 -21.91 14.96 -4.82
N MET A 2 -21.99 13.67 -4.44
CA MET A 2 -22.86 13.18 -3.34
C MET A 2 -22.11 12.35 -2.26
N THR A 3 -20.79 12.16 -2.41
CA THR A 3 -19.99 11.23 -1.59
C THR A 3 -19.28 11.87 -0.40
N MET A 4 -19.27 13.20 -0.26
CA MET A 4 -18.58 13.86 0.86
C MET A 4 -19.42 13.95 2.14
N MET A 5 -20.76 13.91 2.07
CA MET A 5 -21.61 14.01 3.27
C MET A 5 -21.73 12.71 4.07
N SER A 6 -21.56 11.53 3.45
CA SER A 6 -21.63 10.24 4.18
C SER A 6 -20.41 10.01 5.08
N ASN A 7 -19.21 10.39 4.62
CA ASN A 7 -17.96 10.13 5.34
C ASN A 7 -17.86 10.93 6.64
N THR A 8 -18.42 12.14 6.70
CA THR A 8 -18.41 12.96 7.92
C THR A 8 -19.31 12.37 9.02
N ASN A 9 -20.38 11.66 8.65
CA ASN A 9 -21.30 11.03 9.60
C ASN A 9 -20.72 9.76 10.20
N TYR A 10 -20.07 8.93 9.40
CA TYR A 10 -19.40 7.72 9.87
C TYR A 10 -18.21 8.02 10.79
N TYR A 11 -17.35 8.96 10.40
CA TYR A 11 -16.27 9.44 11.27
C TYR A 11 -16.78 9.87 12.67
N LYS A 12 -17.85 10.68 12.73
CA LYS A 12 -18.44 11.14 14.00
C LYS A 12 -19.04 9.97 14.78
N ALA A 13 -19.66 9.01 14.11
CA ALA A 13 -20.22 7.82 14.75
C ALA A 13 -19.12 6.94 15.35
N LEU A 14 -18.02 6.71 14.63
CA LEU A 14 -16.85 5.97 15.11
C LEU A 14 -16.20 6.66 16.33
N LEU A 15 -16.06 7.98 16.31
CA LEU A 15 -15.56 8.73 17.47
C LEU A 15 -16.49 8.59 18.69
N ARG A 16 -17.81 8.62 18.48
CA ARG A 16 -18.79 8.39 19.56
C ARG A 16 -18.69 6.96 20.09
N TRP A 17 -18.45 5.99 19.21
CA TRP A 17 -18.26 4.58 19.56
C TRP A 17 -17.01 4.37 20.43
N VAL A 18 -15.90 5.08 20.18
CA VAL A 18 -14.74 5.09 21.08
C VAL A 18 -15.08 5.72 22.44
N GLY A 19 -15.87 6.79 22.41
CA GLY A 19 -16.30 7.53 23.59
C GLY A 19 -15.36 8.69 23.97
N ARG A 20 -15.77 9.46 24.98
CA ARG A 20 -15.05 10.66 25.41
C ARG A 20 -13.72 10.28 26.09
N VAL A 21 -12.61 10.72 25.50
CA VAL A 21 -11.25 10.53 26.04
C VAL A 21 -11.03 11.47 27.24
N PRO A 22 -10.72 10.94 28.45
CA PRO A 22 -10.34 11.74 29.61
C PRO A 22 -9.03 12.51 29.40
N ASP A 23 -8.78 13.58 30.17
CA ASP A 23 -7.61 14.45 29.96
C ASP A 23 -6.27 13.74 30.12
N HIS A 24 -6.14 12.84 31.10
CA HIS A 24 -4.95 12.01 31.27
C HIS A 24 -4.77 10.99 30.13
N GLY A 25 -5.85 10.59 29.44
CA GLY A 25 -5.78 9.85 28.18
C GLY A 25 -5.31 10.72 26.99
N LYS A 26 -5.67 12.00 26.97
CA LYS A 26 -5.13 12.96 25.97
C LYS A 26 -3.62 13.13 26.12
N ALA A 27 -3.11 13.18 27.35
CA ALA A 27 -1.67 13.21 27.62
C ALA A 27 -0.93 11.97 27.07
N LEU A 28 -1.59 10.82 27.04
CA LEU A 28 -1.09 9.62 26.37
C LEU A 28 -1.20 9.67 24.84
N GLY A 29 -1.68 10.76 24.23
CA GLY A 29 -1.95 10.87 22.80
C GLY A 29 -3.07 9.96 22.28
N LEU A 30 -3.93 9.46 23.17
CA LEU A 30 -5.03 8.54 22.82
C LEU A 30 -6.09 9.22 21.95
N LEU A 31 -6.35 10.51 22.19
CA LEU A 31 -7.29 11.29 21.37
C LEU A 31 -6.83 11.36 19.92
N THR A 32 -5.56 11.70 19.69
CA THR A 32 -4.96 11.76 18.35
C THR A 32 -5.06 10.42 17.65
N ALA A 33 -4.65 9.33 18.33
CA ALA A 33 -4.73 7.98 17.78
C ALA A 33 -6.18 7.58 17.43
N SER A 34 -7.14 7.92 18.29
CA SER A 34 -8.57 7.64 18.04
C SER A 34 -9.08 8.42 16.82
N VAL A 35 -8.74 9.70 16.71
CA VAL A 35 -9.13 10.54 15.57
C VAL A 35 -8.51 10.02 14.28
N GLU A 36 -7.23 9.71 14.27
CA GLU A 36 -6.53 9.17 13.11
C GLU A 36 -7.08 7.81 12.67
N ALA A 37 -7.36 6.91 13.61
CA ALA A 37 -7.99 5.62 13.32
C ALA A 37 -9.41 5.79 12.76
N CYS A 38 -10.22 6.70 13.32
CA CYS A 38 -11.54 7.02 12.77
C CYS A 38 -11.48 7.67 11.38
N MET A 39 -10.45 8.50 11.10
CA MET A 39 -10.23 9.06 9.77
C MET A 39 -9.83 7.97 8.77
N LEU A 40 -8.95 7.06 9.19
CA LEU A 40 -8.49 5.94 8.39
C LEU A 40 -9.66 5.02 8.00
N LEU A 41 -10.63 4.86 8.90
CA LEU A 41 -11.86 4.08 8.71
C LEU A 41 -13.09 4.93 8.34
N ALA A 42 -12.94 6.19 7.89
CA ALA A 42 -14.06 7.13 7.74
C ALA A 42 -15.14 6.71 6.72
N HIS A 43 -14.86 5.71 5.89
CA HIS A 43 -15.80 5.16 4.93
C HIS A 43 -16.57 3.93 5.47
N ARG A 44 -16.23 3.47 6.68
CA ARG A 44 -16.87 2.35 7.38
C ARG A 44 -17.88 2.84 8.40
N SER A 45 -19.05 2.22 8.43
CA SER A 45 -20.02 2.44 9.48
C SER A 45 -19.58 1.76 10.79
N VAL A 46 -20.24 2.09 11.90
CA VAL A 46 -20.02 1.39 13.18
C VAL A 46 -20.40 -0.09 13.07
N SER A 47 -21.46 -0.41 12.32
CA SER A 47 -21.88 -1.80 12.09
C SER A 47 -20.84 -2.59 11.28
N ASP A 48 -20.15 -1.95 10.33
CA ASP A 48 -19.06 -2.58 9.59
C ASP A 48 -17.88 -2.86 10.53
N LEU A 49 -17.52 -1.87 11.36
CA LEU A 49 -16.47 -2.02 12.37
C LEU A 49 -16.76 -3.18 13.32
N GLU A 50 -18.00 -3.28 13.82
CA GLU A 50 -18.39 -4.37 14.73
C GLU A 50 -18.33 -5.73 14.01
N SER A 51 -18.80 -5.81 12.77
CA SER A 51 -18.69 -7.04 11.96
C SER A 51 -17.23 -7.46 11.74
N MET A 52 -16.33 -6.50 11.49
CA MET A 52 -14.89 -6.73 11.38
C MET A 52 -14.31 -7.33 12.66
N LEU A 53 -14.65 -6.74 13.81
CA LEU A 53 -14.17 -7.19 15.12
C LEU A 53 -14.75 -8.56 15.52
N ASP A 54 -16.02 -8.81 15.21
CA ASP A 54 -16.70 -10.07 15.50
C ASP A 54 -16.09 -11.22 14.70
N VAL A 55 -15.83 -11.02 13.40
CA VAL A 55 -15.16 -12.03 12.56
C VAL A 55 -13.73 -12.28 13.03
N MET A 56 -12.99 -11.23 13.39
CA MET A 56 -11.65 -11.37 13.97
C MET A 56 -11.67 -12.17 15.27
N ASN A 57 -12.66 -11.92 16.14
CA ASN A 57 -12.81 -12.64 17.41
C ASN A 57 -13.25 -14.10 17.21
N LYS A 58 -14.14 -14.36 16.25
CA LYS A 58 -14.54 -15.71 15.84
C LYS A 58 -13.31 -16.53 15.43
N HIS A 59 -12.50 -16.01 14.51
CA HIS A 59 -11.28 -16.71 14.08
C HIS A 59 -10.24 -16.86 15.19
N LEU A 60 -10.16 -15.91 16.12
CA LEU A 60 -9.32 -16.06 17.31
C LEU A 60 -9.79 -17.22 18.20
N SER A 61 -11.11 -17.42 18.36
CA SER A 61 -11.67 -18.51 19.16
C SER A 61 -11.63 -19.87 18.49
N GLU A 62 -11.68 -19.92 17.15
CA GLU A 62 -11.62 -21.16 16.36
C GLU A 62 -10.19 -21.62 16.08
N SER A 63 -9.22 -20.70 16.18
CA SER A 63 -7.81 -21.05 16.11
C SER A 63 -7.37 -21.59 17.48
N ASP A 64 -7.40 -22.91 17.66
CA ASP A 64 -6.93 -23.66 18.85
C ASP A 64 -5.40 -23.51 19.10
N GLY A 65 -4.86 -22.30 19.04
CA GLY A 65 -3.45 -21.98 19.26
C GLY A 65 -2.50 -22.32 18.10
N GLU A 66 -2.88 -23.21 17.18
CA GLU A 66 -2.07 -23.58 16.01
C GLU A 66 -2.48 -22.82 14.74
N ILE A 67 -2.10 -21.54 14.67
CA ILE A 67 -1.98 -20.89 13.36
C ILE A 67 -0.67 -21.39 12.75
N ASP A 68 -0.71 -22.34 11.81
CA ASP A 68 0.46 -22.95 11.18
C ASP A 68 1.46 -21.88 10.69
N PHE A 69 2.59 -21.79 11.41
CA PHE A 69 3.61 -20.76 11.24
C PHE A 69 4.55 -21.03 10.07
N VAL A 70 4.50 -22.21 9.45
CA VAL A 70 5.52 -22.67 8.50
C VAL A 70 5.28 -22.13 7.08
N ALA A 71 4.05 -21.74 6.74
CA ALA A 71 3.70 -21.26 5.41
C ALA A 71 3.91 -19.74 5.17
N TYR A 72 4.18 -18.95 6.22
CA TYR A 72 4.18 -17.49 6.11
C TYR A 72 5.59 -16.92 5.88
N ARG A 73 5.91 -16.59 4.63
CA ARG A 73 7.13 -15.82 4.31
C ARG A 73 6.93 -14.36 4.73
N LEU A 74 7.76 -13.88 5.66
CA LEU A 74 7.84 -12.46 5.97
C LEU A 74 8.16 -11.67 4.70
N PRO A 75 7.51 -10.52 4.48
CA PRO A 75 7.82 -9.66 3.35
C PRO A 75 9.22 -9.06 3.53
N ARG A 76 9.73 -8.37 2.50
CA ARG A 76 11.00 -7.65 2.63
C ARG A 76 10.92 -6.66 3.80
N PRO A 77 12.04 -6.37 4.50
CA PRO A 77 12.05 -5.41 5.62
C PRO A 77 11.49 -4.02 5.28
N GLU A 78 11.51 -3.64 4.00
CA GLU A 78 10.94 -2.40 3.47
C GLU A 78 9.39 -2.37 3.44
N LEU A 79 8.72 -3.52 3.64
CA LEU A 79 7.28 -3.71 3.47
C LEU A 79 6.63 -4.14 4.80
N ASN A 80 6.63 -3.22 5.77
CA ASN A 80 5.93 -3.35 7.07
C ASN A 80 6.08 -4.72 7.76
N TRP A 81 7.27 -5.31 7.66
CA TRP A 81 7.57 -6.65 8.13
C TRP A 81 7.26 -6.87 9.62
N GLN A 82 7.31 -5.80 10.43
CA GLN A 82 6.92 -5.84 11.85
C GLN A 82 5.46 -6.29 11.99
N LEU A 83 4.53 -5.67 11.27
CA LEU A 83 3.11 -6.06 11.28
C LEU A 83 2.93 -7.52 10.86
N HIS A 84 3.68 -7.97 9.85
CA HIS A 84 3.53 -9.32 9.32
C HIS A 84 3.96 -10.43 10.29
N GLY A 85 4.77 -10.10 11.30
CA GLY A 85 5.11 -11.01 12.40
C GLY A 85 4.04 -11.09 13.49
N GLU A 86 3.11 -10.13 13.53
CA GLU A 86 2.11 -10.00 14.58
C GLU A 86 0.92 -10.96 14.39
N GLY A 87 0.37 -11.45 15.51
CA GLY A 87 -0.81 -12.32 15.49
C GLY A 87 -2.04 -11.66 14.88
N VAL A 88 -2.20 -10.34 15.07
CA VAL A 88 -3.30 -9.57 14.49
C VAL A 88 -3.27 -9.61 12.96
N TRP A 89 -2.09 -9.55 12.35
CA TRP A 89 -1.99 -9.63 10.88
C TRP A 89 -2.37 -11.02 10.36
N ARG A 90 -1.93 -12.07 11.05
CA ARG A 90 -2.30 -13.45 10.71
C ARG A 90 -3.82 -13.64 10.74
N LEU A 91 -4.47 -13.14 11.80
CA LEU A 91 -5.93 -13.13 11.89
C LEU A 91 -6.56 -12.32 10.77
N ALA A 92 -6.05 -11.13 10.47
CA ALA A 92 -6.56 -10.28 9.40
C ALA A 92 -6.50 -10.96 8.02
N VAL A 93 -5.45 -11.74 7.75
CA VAL A 93 -5.29 -12.50 6.51
C VAL A 93 -6.36 -13.58 6.36
N ILE A 94 -6.67 -14.29 7.44
CA ILE A 94 -7.69 -15.34 7.45
C ILE A 94 -9.08 -14.69 7.35
N ALA A 95 -9.34 -13.73 8.24
CA ALA A 95 -10.62 -13.05 8.39
C ALA A 95 -11.09 -12.36 7.11
N VAL A 96 -10.19 -11.75 6.32
CA VAL A 96 -10.59 -11.06 5.09
C VAL A 96 -11.27 -11.98 4.06
N SER A 97 -11.09 -13.30 4.19
CA SER A 97 -11.74 -14.32 3.35
C SER A 97 -13.09 -14.78 3.89
N ASP A 98 -13.52 -14.32 5.07
CA ASP A 98 -14.85 -14.63 5.62
C ASP A 98 -15.95 -14.03 4.72
N PRO A 99 -17.05 -14.75 4.43
CA PRO A 99 -18.13 -14.28 3.56
C PRO A 99 -18.70 -12.91 3.95
N ILE A 100 -18.74 -12.58 5.25
CA ILE A 100 -19.21 -11.28 5.74
C ILE A 100 -18.25 -10.17 5.29
N LEU A 101 -16.94 -10.35 5.51
CA LEU A 101 -15.93 -9.35 5.20
C LEU A 101 -15.70 -9.20 3.70
N MET A 102 -15.83 -10.28 2.92
CA MET A 102 -15.80 -10.23 1.46
C MET A 102 -16.94 -9.36 0.89
N ARG A 103 -18.16 -9.47 1.44
CA ARG A 103 -19.30 -8.63 1.01
C ARG A 103 -19.06 -7.16 1.33
N LEU A 104 -18.45 -6.89 2.47
CA LEU A 104 -18.06 -5.54 2.88
C LEU A 104 -16.83 -5.02 2.11
N ARG A 105 -16.14 -5.86 1.34
CA ARG A 105 -14.88 -5.52 0.64
C ARG A 105 -13.84 -4.95 1.60
N VAL A 106 -13.66 -5.61 2.73
CA VAL A 106 -12.69 -5.19 3.75
C VAL A 106 -11.27 -5.52 3.29
N GLU A 107 -10.34 -4.62 3.54
CA GLU A 107 -8.91 -4.84 3.34
C GLU A 107 -8.22 -5.21 4.67
N LYS A 108 -7.09 -5.92 4.59
CA LYS A 108 -6.37 -6.41 5.78
C LYS A 108 -5.92 -5.28 6.71
N TRP A 109 -5.45 -4.17 6.16
CA TRP A 109 -5.03 -3.01 6.95
C TRP A 109 -6.21 -2.37 7.69
N GLU A 110 -7.44 -2.49 7.18
CA GLU A 110 -8.62 -1.98 7.85
C GLU A 110 -8.98 -2.82 9.08
N LEU A 111 -8.78 -4.14 9.02
CA LEU A 111 -8.93 -5.01 10.19
C LEU A 111 -7.91 -4.67 11.27
N VAL A 112 -6.68 -4.35 10.88
CA VAL A 112 -5.64 -3.88 11.81
C VAL A 112 -6.03 -2.53 12.43
N ALA A 113 -6.55 -1.61 11.62
CA ALA A 113 -7.06 -0.32 12.10
C ALA A 113 -8.27 -0.48 13.04
N ALA A 114 -9.17 -1.42 12.74
CA ALA A 114 -10.32 -1.74 13.60
C ALA A 114 -9.87 -2.24 14.98
N VAL A 115 -8.86 -3.12 15.03
CA VAL A 115 -8.28 -3.59 16.30
C VAL A 115 -7.59 -2.45 17.06
N ALA A 116 -6.86 -1.57 16.38
CA ALA A 116 -6.27 -0.37 16.99
C ALA A 116 -7.34 0.55 17.60
N LEU A 117 -8.48 0.70 16.92
CA LEU A 117 -9.61 1.48 17.40
C LEU A 117 -10.31 0.81 18.61
N LEU A 118 -10.44 -0.52 18.60
CA LEU A 118 -10.93 -1.30 19.73
C LEU A 118 -10.06 -1.11 20.97
N TRP A 119 -8.73 -1.20 20.84
CA TRP A 119 -7.82 -0.94 21.96
C TRP A 119 -7.89 0.51 22.44
N SER A 120 -8.15 1.46 21.53
CA SER A 120 -8.39 2.84 21.92
C SER A 120 -9.63 2.97 22.81
N ARG A 121 -10.74 2.33 22.42
CA ARG A 121 -11.98 2.26 23.22
C ARG A 121 -11.74 1.58 24.56
N GLN A 122 -11.06 0.43 24.59
CA GLN A 122 -10.74 -0.27 25.83
C GLN A 122 -9.85 0.57 26.75
N ALA A 123 -8.88 1.31 26.21
CA ALA A 123 -8.08 2.25 26.99
C ALA A 123 -8.96 3.32 27.62
N VAL A 124 -9.87 3.94 26.85
CA VAL A 124 -10.85 4.92 27.36
C VAL A 124 -11.69 4.31 28.49
N ASP A 125 -12.18 3.08 28.34
CA ASP A 125 -13.02 2.43 29.34
C ASP A 125 -12.25 2.06 30.62
N VAL A 126 -10.95 1.74 30.51
CA VAL A 126 -10.07 1.58 31.68
C VAL A 126 -9.85 2.91 32.38
N LEU A 127 -9.50 3.97 31.64
CA LEU A 127 -9.24 5.32 32.17
C LEU A 127 -10.45 5.88 32.94
N LYS A 128 -11.67 5.60 32.49
CA LYS A 128 -12.91 6.01 33.19
C LYS A 128 -13.11 5.31 34.54
N LYS A 129 -12.57 4.10 34.70
CA LYS A 129 -12.71 3.27 35.90
C LYS A 129 -11.54 3.42 36.85
N GLU A 130 -10.43 4.01 36.41
CA GLU A 130 -9.29 4.29 37.26
C GLU A 130 -9.71 5.30 38.34
N PRO A 131 -9.38 5.05 39.62
CA PRO A 131 -9.79 5.91 40.71
C PRO A 131 -9.22 7.31 40.46
N ILE A 132 -10.13 8.26 40.26
CA ILE A 132 -9.81 9.68 40.26
C ILE A 132 -9.42 9.99 41.69
N GLY A 133 -8.11 9.99 41.97
CA GLY A 133 -7.55 10.13 43.31
C GLY A 133 -8.34 11.16 44.13
N LEU A 134 -8.75 10.73 45.32
CA LEU A 134 -9.45 11.46 46.39
C LEU A 134 -9.04 12.95 46.48
N GLY A 135 -9.60 13.80 45.60
CA GLY A 135 -9.29 15.25 45.56
C GLY A 135 -7.92 15.64 44.96
N ILE A 136 -7.12 14.70 44.46
CA ILE A 136 -5.88 14.98 43.71
C ILE A 136 -6.00 14.23 42.38
N TYR A 137 -6.32 14.98 41.32
CA TYR A 137 -6.37 14.51 39.93
C TYR A 137 -5.38 13.37 39.67
N PRO A 138 -5.80 12.21 39.12
CA PRO A 138 -4.83 11.22 38.65
C PRO A 138 -4.05 11.87 37.51
N ARG A 139 -2.85 12.37 37.82
CA ARG A 139 -1.93 12.97 36.84
C ARG A 139 -1.35 11.91 35.89
N VAL A 140 -1.54 10.62 36.20
CA VAL A 140 -0.89 9.50 35.50
C VAL A 140 -1.92 8.41 35.26
N ALA A 141 -2.08 8.00 34.01
CA ALA A 141 -2.86 6.83 33.62
C ALA A 141 -2.23 5.54 34.18
N GLY A 142 -3.03 4.58 34.60
CA GLY A 142 -2.56 3.27 35.06
C GLY A 142 -1.87 2.47 33.96
N GLN A 143 -1.05 1.49 34.37
CA GLN A 143 -0.23 0.69 33.44
C GLN A 143 -1.08 -0.01 32.36
N LYS A 144 -2.30 -0.46 32.71
CA LYS A 144 -3.19 -1.13 31.75
C LYS A 144 -3.64 -0.18 30.64
N ALA A 145 -4.09 1.03 30.99
CA ALA A 145 -4.49 2.04 30.02
C ALA A 145 -3.30 2.49 29.16
N GLN A 146 -2.12 2.67 29.76
CA GLN A 146 -0.89 2.99 29.02
C GLN A 146 -0.55 1.92 27.99
N ARG A 147 -0.58 0.63 28.36
CA ARG A 147 -0.31 -0.48 27.45
C ARG A 147 -1.29 -0.52 26.28
N LEU A 148 -2.59 -0.37 26.55
CA LEU A 148 -3.62 -0.36 25.51
C LEU A 148 -3.46 0.85 24.57
N ALA A 149 -3.19 2.04 25.12
CA ALA A 149 -2.95 3.24 24.31
C ALA A 149 -1.69 3.10 23.43
N SER A 150 -0.62 2.52 23.96
CA SER A 150 0.61 2.26 23.18
C SER A 150 0.36 1.24 22.07
N ARG A 151 -0.36 0.14 22.34
CA ARG A 151 -0.72 -0.86 21.32
C ARG A 151 -1.63 -0.27 20.25
N ALA A 152 -2.62 0.52 20.63
CA ALA A 152 -3.48 1.24 19.68
C ALA A 152 -2.66 2.10 18.72
N LYS A 153 -1.72 2.91 19.24
CA LYS A 153 -0.83 3.74 18.41
C LYS A 153 0.07 2.93 17.49
N GLU A 154 0.69 1.88 18.03
CA GLU A 154 1.59 1.01 17.28
C GLU A 154 0.87 0.40 16.07
N PHE A 155 -0.28 -0.22 16.29
CA PHE A 155 -1.01 -0.90 15.23
C PHE A 155 -1.73 0.06 14.29
N LEU A 156 -2.10 1.27 14.74
CA LEU A 156 -2.53 2.34 13.85
C LEU A 156 -1.41 2.73 12.88
N SER A 157 -0.19 2.95 13.38
CA SER A 157 0.98 3.22 12.53
C SER A 157 1.24 2.08 11.55
N TYR A 158 1.08 0.82 11.99
CA TYR A 158 1.19 -0.32 11.08
C TYR A 158 0.11 -0.34 10.01
N ALA A 159 -1.15 -0.07 10.36
CA ALA A 159 -2.24 -0.01 9.38
C ALA A 159 -2.04 1.11 8.35
N GLN A 160 -1.59 2.30 8.78
CA GLN A 160 -1.27 3.42 7.89
C GLN A 160 -0.17 3.03 6.90
N ARG A 161 0.94 2.46 7.38
CA ARG A 161 2.04 2.01 6.51
C ARG A 161 1.60 0.93 5.53
N GLU A 162 0.74 0.01 5.96
CA GLU A 162 0.23 -1.06 5.10
C GLU A 162 -0.65 -0.51 3.98
N ARG A 163 -1.53 0.44 4.31
CA ARG A 163 -2.33 1.17 3.32
C ARG A 163 -1.43 1.89 2.31
N ASP A 164 -0.42 2.63 2.78
CA ASP A 164 0.47 3.40 1.92
C ASP A 164 1.38 2.50 1.06
N ALA A 165 1.75 1.31 1.56
CA ALA A 165 2.56 0.34 0.83
C ALA A 165 1.89 -0.18 -0.44
N LEU A 166 0.56 -0.29 -0.45
CA LEU A 166 -0.20 -0.64 -1.65
C LEU A 166 -0.03 0.44 -2.74
N ASP A 167 -0.17 1.72 -2.38
CA ASP A 167 0.00 2.84 -3.29
C ASP A 167 1.43 2.92 -3.84
N ILE A 168 2.44 2.69 -2.99
CA ILE A 168 3.84 2.62 -3.40
C ILE A 168 4.08 1.47 -4.38
N THR A 169 3.48 0.30 -4.13
CA THR A 169 3.61 -0.88 -4.99
C THR A 169 2.97 -0.65 -6.36
N VAL A 170 1.76 -0.08 -6.40
CA VAL A 170 1.09 0.33 -7.64
C VAL A 170 1.94 1.36 -8.40
N GLY A 171 2.48 2.35 -7.70
CA GLY A 171 3.38 3.35 -8.28
C GLY A 171 4.69 2.77 -8.83
N ARG A 172 5.25 1.74 -8.19
CA ARG A 172 6.41 1.00 -8.71
C ARG A 172 6.04 0.20 -9.96
N ASN A 173 4.91 -0.51 -9.96
CA ASN A 173 4.45 -1.30 -11.09
C ASN A 173 4.17 -0.42 -12.33
N ASN A 174 3.54 0.73 -12.13
CA ASN A 174 3.28 1.68 -13.22
C ASN A 174 4.59 2.24 -13.82
N ARG A 175 5.56 2.59 -12.97
CA ARG A 175 6.89 3.04 -13.45
C ARG A 175 7.64 1.94 -14.19
N ASN A 176 7.59 0.70 -13.71
CA ASN A 176 8.18 -0.45 -14.40
C ASN A 176 7.50 -0.70 -15.74
N ALA A 177 6.17 -0.69 -15.80
CA ALA A 177 5.43 -0.83 -17.05
C ALA A 177 5.74 0.29 -18.05
N GLN A 178 5.91 1.53 -17.59
CA GLN A 178 6.36 2.65 -18.43
C GLN A 178 7.78 2.45 -18.93
N ARG A 179 8.70 2.00 -18.07
CA ARG A 179 10.08 1.68 -18.42
C ARG A 179 10.15 0.56 -19.45
N ASP A 180 9.35 -0.48 -19.30
CA ASP A 180 9.27 -1.61 -20.23
C ASP A 180 8.69 -1.17 -21.59
N LYS A 181 7.65 -0.32 -21.58
CA LYS A 181 7.12 0.30 -22.82
C LYS A 181 8.18 1.17 -23.50
N ALA A 182 8.95 1.94 -22.75
CA ALA A 182 10.04 2.76 -23.28
C ALA A 182 11.18 1.88 -23.84
N SER A 183 11.55 0.80 -23.14
CA SER A 183 12.53 -0.18 -23.60
C SER A 183 12.09 -0.83 -24.91
N LYS A 184 10.87 -1.37 -24.97
CA LYS A 184 10.30 -2.00 -26.17
C LYS A 184 10.21 -1.02 -27.34
N LYS A 185 9.92 0.27 -27.10
CA LYS A 185 9.97 1.31 -28.13
C LYS A 185 11.39 1.54 -28.64
N GLY A 186 12.38 1.52 -27.76
CA GLY A 186 13.80 1.56 -28.11
C GLY A 186 14.23 0.35 -28.95
N ASP A 187 13.80 -0.85 -28.55
CA ASP A 187 14.20 -2.10 -29.20
C ASP A 187 13.61 -2.24 -30.60
N ALA A 188 12.37 -1.77 -30.83
CA ALA A 188 11.71 -1.84 -32.14
C ALA A 188 12.47 -1.08 -33.24
N TRP A 189 12.86 0.19 -33.01
CA TRP A 189 13.59 0.95 -34.03
C TRP A 189 15.03 0.46 -34.18
N ARG A 190 15.64 -0.05 -33.11
CA ARG A 190 16.99 -0.65 -33.15
C ARG A 190 17.04 -1.92 -34.00
N GLN A 191 16.07 -2.82 -33.82
CA GLN A 191 15.95 -4.03 -34.63
C GLN A 191 15.71 -3.69 -36.10
N GLU A 192 14.79 -2.77 -36.39
CA GLU A 192 14.51 -2.33 -37.74
C GLU A 192 15.73 -1.63 -38.37
N ALA A 193 16.47 -0.82 -37.59
CA ALA A 193 17.71 -0.21 -38.05
C ALA A 193 18.76 -1.26 -38.43
N CYS A 194 19.01 -2.25 -37.57
CA CYS A 194 19.93 -3.35 -37.88
C CYS A 194 19.48 -4.15 -39.11
N ARG A 195 18.18 -4.43 -39.24
CA ARG A 195 17.60 -5.14 -40.41
C ARG A 195 17.85 -4.36 -41.70
N ARG A 196 17.50 -3.07 -41.73
CA ARG A 196 17.69 -2.21 -42.91
C ARG A 196 19.17 -1.99 -43.23
N TYR A 197 20.03 -1.92 -42.21
CA TYR A 197 21.48 -1.75 -42.39
C TYR A 197 22.11 -3.02 -42.98
N ARG A 198 21.74 -4.22 -42.49
CA ARG A 198 22.21 -5.50 -43.06
C ARG A 198 21.76 -5.70 -44.51
N ALA A 199 20.57 -5.22 -44.87
CA ALA A 199 20.07 -5.26 -46.24
C ALA A 199 20.72 -4.21 -47.17
N PHE A 200 21.52 -3.30 -46.63
CA PHE A 200 22.13 -2.21 -47.40
C PHE A 200 23.55 -2.60 -47.87
N GLU A 201 23.68 -2.99 -49.13
CA GLU A 201 24.96 -3.43 -49.75
C GLU A 201 25.89 -2.27 -50.17
N GLY A 202 26.03 -1.23 -49.34
CA GLY A 202 26.80 -0.04 -49.69
C GLY A 202 27.75 0.44 -48.58
N ARG A 203 28.98 0.82 -48.96
CA ARG A 203 30.01 1.42 -48.08
C ARG A 203 29.70 2.87 -47.67
N ARG A 204 28.49 3.16 -47.17
CA ARG A 204 28.15 4.51 -46.65
C ARG A 204 28.55 4.66 -45.19
N SER A 205 28.85 5.89 -44.78
CA SER A 205 29.10 6.19 -43.37
C SER A 205 27.79 6.08 -42.57
N TYR A 206 27.88 5.72 -41.27
CA TYR A 206 26.71 5.67 -40.39
C TYR A 206 25.94 7.00 -40.30
N ALA A 207 26.63 8.13 -40.51
CA ALA A 207 26.02 9.45 -40.49
C ALA A 207 25.17 9.73 -41.75
N GLU A 208 25.58 9.24 -42.91
CA GLU A 208 24.82 9.36 -44.16
C GLU A 208 23.60 8.44 -44.15
N TRP A 209 23.78 7.21 -43.65
CA TRP A 209 22.69 6.27 -43.52
C TRP A 209 21.66 6.69 -42.46
N GLY A 210 22.12 7.22 -41.32
CA GLY A 210 21.24 7.76 -40.28
C GLY A 210 20.32 8.88 -40.79
N ARG A 211 20.85 9.77 -41.64
CA ARG A 211 20.06 10.85 -42.29
C ARG A 211 18.95 10.34 -43.21
N GLN A 212 19.11 9.16 -43.81
CA GLN A 212 18.07 8.57 -44.66
C GLN A 212 16.92 7.96 -43.85
N LEU A 213 17.17 7.60 -42.60
CA LEU A 213 16.16 6.99 -41.73
C LEU A 213 15.55 7.97 -40.74
N GLU A 214 16.26 9.02 -40.37
CA GLU A 214 15.78 10.03 -39.45
C GLU A 214 14.36 10.50 -39.81
N TYR A 215 13.45 10.40 -38.83
CA TYR A 215 12.03 10.73 -38.97
C TYR A 215 11.24 9.95 -40.03
N THR A 216 11.80 8.91 -40.63
CA THR A 216 11.04 8.02 -41.52
C THR A 216 10.16 7.07 -40.71
N GLU A 217 8.99 6.76 -41.27
CA GLU A 217 8.07 5.79 -40.68
C GLU A 217 8.49 4.35 -40.98
N PHE A 218 8.24 3.47 -40.03
CA PHE A 218 8.34 2.03 -40.19
C PHE A 218 7.24 1.33 -39.39
N THR A 219 6.85 0.15 -39.84
CA THR A 219 5.93 -0.72 -39.10
C THR A 219 6.76 -1.71 -38.30
N ASP A 220 6.59 -1.73 -36.98
CA ASP A 220 7.27 -2.71 -36.14
C ASP A 220 6.64 -4.11 -36.29
N ASN A 221 7.27 -5.13 -35.68
CA ASN A 221 6.77 -6.51 -35.71
C ASN A 221 5.39 -6.70 -35.03
N SER A 222 4.87 -5.68 -34.34
CA SER A 222 3.53 -5.68 -33.74
C SER A 222 2.47 -5.02 -34.64
N GLY A 223 2.85 -4.58 -35.84
CA GLY A 223 1.95 -3.86 -36.77
C GLY A 223 1.76 -2.38 -36.43
N THR A 224 2.52 -1.84 -35.47
CA THR A 224 2.41 -0.44 -35.04
C THR A 224 3.31 0.44 -35.88
N ARG A 225 2.76 1.54 -36.45
CA ARG A 225 3.56 2.57 -37.12
C ARG A 225 4.40 3.35 -36.11
N ARG A 226 5.70 3.47 -36.38
CA ARG A 226 6.69 4.16 -35.56
C ARG A 226 7.59 5.01 -36.43
N ILE A 227 8.31 5.93 -35.79
CA ILE A 227 9.24 6.84 -36.44
C ILE A 227 10.63 6.59 -35.87
N PHE A 228 11.65 6.60 -36.72
CA PHE A 228 13.04 6.53 -36.28
C PHE A 228 13.47 7.81 -35.54
N PRO A 229 14.37 7.68 -34.55
CA PRO A 229 14.89 8.84 -33.82
C PRO A 229 15.89 9.65 -34.67
N SER A 230 16.51 10.67 -34.07
CA SER A 230 17.45 11.53 -34.78
C SER A 230 18.66 10.78 -35.34
N THR A 231 19.30 11.35 -36.35
CA THR A 231 20.52 10.81 -36.97
C THR A 231 21.60 10.49 -35.93
N ASP A 232 21.81 11.37 -34.96
CA ASP A 232 22.81 11.17 -33.90
C ASP A 232 22.51 9.95 -33.04
N THR A 233 21.22 9.74 -32.71
CA THR A 233 20.76 8.57 -31.94
C THR A 233 20.98 7.27 -32.72
N ILE A 234 20.67 7.29 -34.02
CA ILE A 234 20.86 6.14 -34.92
C ILE A 234 22.35 5.81 -35.07
N LYS A 235 23.18 6.82 -35.34
CA LYS A 235 24.64 6.67 -35.51
C LYS A 235 25.31 6.11 -34.27
N ALA A 236 24.97 6.64 -33.09
CA ALA A 236 25.51 6.16 -31.82
C ALA A 236 25.15 4.69 -31.58
N PHE A 237 23.90 4.32 -31.88
CA PHE A 237 23.45 2.93 -31.76
C PHE A 237 24.17 1.99 -32.71
N LEU A 238 24.22 2.27 -34.02
CA LEU A 238 24.88 1.39 -34.99
C LEU A 238 26.38 1.23 -34.73
N SER A 239 27.04 2.31 -34.31
CA SER A 239 28.47 2.28 -33.94
C SER A 239 28.70 1.33 -32.76
N LYS A 240 27.77 1.29 -31.79
CA LYS A 240 27.80 0.36 -30.67
C LYS A 240 27.45 -1.07 -31.11
N ALA A 241 26.41 -1.25 -31.92
CA ALA A 241 25.96 -2.54 -32.43
C ALA A 241 27.06 -3.27 -33.23
N LYS A 242 27.84 -2.54 -34.04
CA LYS A 242 29.01 -3.10 -34.74
C LYS A 242 30.11 -3.56 -33.78
N LYS A 243 30.41 -2.79 -32.74
CA LYS A 243 31.39 -3.20 -31.70
C LYS A 243 30.95 -4.47 -30.97
N GLU A 244 29.64 -4.66 -30.82
CA GLU A 244 29.02 -5.81 -30.16
C GLU A 244 28.76 -6.99 -31.11
N GLY A 245 29.14 -6.90 -32.40
CA GLY A 245 28.94 -7.97 -33.39
C GLY A 245 27.48 -8.21 -33.79
N LEU A 246 26.59 -7.26 -33.51
CA LEU A 246 25.17 -7.34 -33.85
C LEU A 246 24.90 -6.96 -35.32
N ILE A 247 25.83 -6.29 -36.00
CA ILE A 247 25.83 -5.96 -37.43
C ILE A 247 27.25 -5.92 -37.98
#